data_AF-A0A7M1UR13-F1
#
_entry.id   AF-A0A7M1UR13-F1
#
_cell.length_a   1.000
_cell.length_b   1.000
_cell.length_c   1.000
_cell.angle_alpha   90.00
_cell.angle_beta   90.00
_cell.angle_gamma   90.00
#
_symmetry.space_group_name_H-M   'P 1'
#
loop_
_entity.id
_entity.type
_entity.pdbx_description
1 polymer ?
#
loop_
_entity_poly.entity_id
_entity_poly.type
_entity_poly.pdbx_seq_one_letter_code
_entity_poly.pdbx_strand_id
1 'polypeptide(L)'
;MKIEELVKVDSKGRVTIPMAVREVLDIREGMYLLVVADKEKKELRLLPIPVAAKLIKIRLVVEDRPGVLAELTRFLAQHNIDIVSTRCTVLKREELGECEMIVDLAKSEWTEPGMVADEMRKLEPVKNVEASYMSVE
;
A
#
# COMPACT_ATOMS: atom_id res chain seq x y z
N MET A 1 -9.60 15.98 15.54
CA MET A 1 -10.22 17.14 14.87
C MET A 1 -10.67 16.71 13.48
N LYS A 2 -11.84 17.14 13.01
CA LYS A 2 -12.36 16.82 11.67
C LYS A 2 -12.57 18.13 10.93
N ILE A 3 -12.04 18.24 9.71
CA ILE A 3 -12.20 19.42 8.83
C ILE A 3 -12.98 18.98 7.61
N GLU A 4 -13.95 19.79 7.20
CA GLU A 4 -14.74 19.58 6.00
C GLU A 4 -14.61 20.85 5.15
N GLU A 5 -14.09 20.71 3.94
CA GLU A 5 -13.85 21.82 3.01
C GLU A 5 -14.44 21.45 1.65
N LEU A 6 -15.14 22.39 1.02
CA LEU A 6 -15.66 22.20 -0.33
C LEU A 6 -14.61 22.66 -1.35
N VAL A 7 -14.23 21.75 -2.23
CA VAL A 7 -13.26 22.02 -3.30
C VAL A 7 -13.88 21.76 -4.66
N LYS A 8 -13.44 22.52 -5.66
CA LYS A 8 -13.90 22.38 -7.05
C LYS A 8 -12.80 21.74 -7.88
N VAL A 9 -13.20 20.78 -8.71
CA VAL A 9 -12.33 20.17 -9.72
C VAL A 9 -12.10 21.18 -10.85
N ASP A 10 -10.84 21.41 -11.22
CA ASP A 10 -10.51 22.30 -12.33
C ASP A 10 -10.71 21.63 -13.71
N SER A 11 -10.49 22.37 -14.80
CA SER A 11 -10.65 21.86 -16.17
C SER A 11 -9.71 20.71 -16.53
N LYS A 12 -8.68 20.45 -15.71
CA LYS A 12 -7.71 19.37 -15.89
C LYS A 12 -7.96 18.20 -14.93
N GLY A 13 -9.09 18.20 -14.20
CA GLY A 13 -9.41 17.13 -13.25
C GLY A 13 -8.66 17.23 -11.92
N ARG A 14 -7.96 18.34 -11.64
CA ARG A 14 -7.16 18.50 -10.42
C ARG A 14 -8.00 19.08 -9.30
N VAL A 15 -7.64 18.70 -8.08
CA VAL A 15 -8.19 19.26 -6.84
C VAL A 15 -7.05 19.85 -6.03
N THR A 16 -7.18 21.12 -5.65
CA THR A 16 -6.21 21.76 -4.76
C THR A 16 -6.57 21.41 -3.32
N ILE A 17 -5.66 20.74 -2.60
CA ILE A 17 -5.82 20.49 -1.16
C ILE A 17 -5.79 21.86 -0.44
N PRO A 18 -6.83 22.25 0.31
CA PRO A 18 -6.87 23.52 1.02
C PRO A 18 -5.78 23.62 2.09
N MET A 19 -5.31 24.84 2.37
CA MET A 19 -4.21 25.10 3.32
C MET A 19 -4.49 24.53 4.72
N ALA A 20 -5.71 24.70 5.23
CA ALA A 20 -6.13 24.17 6.53
C ALA A 20 -6.00 22.63 6.62
N VAL A 21 -6.30 21.93 5.52
CA VAL A 21 -6.15 20.46 5.45
C VAL A 21 -4.68 20.07 5.38
N ARG A 22 -3.86 20.83 4.64
CA ARG A 22 -2.40 20.57 4.55
C ARG A 22 -1.71 20.74 5.89
N GLU A 23 -2.03 21.80 6.64
CA GLU A 23 -1.42 22.06 7.95
C GLU A 23 -1.73 20.95 8.96
N VAL A 24 -2.97 20.50 9.00
CA VAL A 24 -3.41 19.47 9.96
C VAL A 24 -2.86 18.08 9.62
N LEU A 25 -2.64 17.80 8.35
CA LEU A 25 -2.08 16.53 7.87
C LEU A 25 -0.57 16.61 7.57
N ASP A 26 0.07 17.74 7.87
CA ASP A 26 1.47 18.06 7.56
C ASP A 26 1.88 17.73 6.12
N ILE A 27 0.99 18.03 5.15
CA ILE A 27 1.24 17.78 3.73
C ILE A 27 2.10 18.92 3.17
N ARG A 28 3.34 18.58 2.81
CA ARG A 28 4.34 19.51 2.27
C ARG A 28 4.61 19.25 0.80
N GLU A 29 5.20 20.24 0.14
CA GLU A 29 5.68 20.10 -1.23
C GLU A 29 6.69 18.96 -1.35
N GLY A 30 6.59 18.18 -2.43
CA GLY A 30 7.43 17.00 -2.68
C GLY A 30 6.98 15.72 -1.99
N MET A 31 6.01 15.76 -1.07
CA MET A 31 5.41 14.54 -0.52
C MET A 31 4.58 13.80 -1.57
N TYR A 32 4.66 12.47 -1.54
CA TYR A 32 3.74 11.64 -2.30
C TYR A 32 2.42 11.48 -1.54
N LEU A 33 1.31 11.36 -2.27
CA LEU A 33 0.01 10.97 -1.73
C LEU A 33 -0.40 9.67 -2.41
N LEU A 34 -0.68 8.63 -1.62
CA LEU A 34 -1.33 7.44 -2.14
C LEU A 34 -2.82 7.72 -2.32
N VAL A 35 -3.30 7.61 -3.56
CA VAL A 35 -4.71 7.75 -3.93
C VAL A 35 -5.36 6.37 -3.93
N VAL A 36 -6.34 6.15 -3.06
CA VAL A 36 -7.17 4.94 -3.06
C VAL A 36 -8.58 5.32 -3.48
N ALA A 37 -9.01 4.83 -4.65
CA ALA A 37 -10.37 5.00 -5.15
C ALA A 37 -11.18 3.73 -4.86
N ASP A 38 -12.28 3.88 -4.11
CA ASP A 38 -13.22 2.80 -3.81
C ASP A 38 -14.53 3.03 -4.58
N LYS A 39 -14.77 2.20 -5.61
CA LYS A 39 -15.93 2.32 -6.50
C LYS A 39 -17.25 2.06 -5.77
N GLU A 40 -17.27 1.10 -4.86
CA GLU A 40 -18.49 0.67 -4.16
C GLU A 40 -18.94 1.74 -3.17
N LYS A 41 -17.99 2.30 -2.40
CA LYS A 41 -18.25 3.40 -1.47
C LYS A 41 -18.40 4.74 -2.17
N LYS A 42 -17.95 4.85 -3.43
CA LYS A 42 -17.79 6.12 -4.15
C LYS A 42 -16.95 7.13 -3.36
N GLU A 43 -15.89 6.63 -2.73
CA GLU A 43 -14.99 7.42 -1.90
C GLU A 43 -13.58 7.45 -2.51
N LEU A 44 -12.93 8.60 -2.37
CA LEU A 44 -11.51 8.75 -2.64
C LEU A 44 -10.80 9.04 -1.32
N ARG A 45 -9.75 8.26 -1.02
CA ARG A 45 -8.90 8.45 0.15
C ARG A 45 -7.50 8.88 -0.31
N LEU A 46 -6.99 9.95 0.28
CA LEU A 46 -5.62 10.42 0.11
C LEU A 46 -4.84 10.13 1.38
N LEU A 47 -3.73 9.42 1.25
CA LEU A 47 -2.85 9.05 2.36
C LEU A 47 -1.48 9.69 2.14
N PRO A 48 -1.02 10.62 3.00
CA PRO A 48 0.31 11.22 2.88
C PRO A 48 1.40 10.19 3.11
N ILE A 49 2.39 10.19 2.22
CA ILE A 49 3.56 9.32 2.27
C ILE A 49 4.81 10.20 2.45
N PRO A 50 5.71 9.88 3.39
CA PRO A 50 6.97 10.60 3.56
C PRO A 50 7.81 10.64 2.26
N VAL A 51 8.52 11.74 2.04
CA VAL A 51 9.36 11.95 0.83
C VAL A 51 10.44 10.87 0.68
N ALA A 52 10.94 10.32 1.79
CA ALA A 52 11.98 9.30 1.79
C ALA A 52 11.45 7.87 1.57
N ALA A 53 10.13 7.68 1.41
CA ALA A 53 9.55 6.36 1.25
C ALA A 53 9.97 5.71 -0.07
N LYS A 54 10.30 4.43 0.01
CA LYS A 54 10.58 3.57 -1.15
C LYS A 54 9.44 2.57 -1.29
N LEU A 55 8.36 3.04 -1.91
CA LEU A 55 7.14 2.27 -2.02
C LEU A 55 7.22 1.20 -3.11
N ILE A 56 6.89 -0.02 -2.73
CA ILE A 56 6.63 -1.10 -3.67
C ILE A 56 5.23 -1.66 -3.43
N LYS A 57 4.67 -2.25 -4.49
CA LYS A 57 3.42 -2.97 -4.47
C LYS A 57 3.71 -4.46 -4.59
N ILE A 58 3.17 -5.24 -3.68
CA ILE A 58 3.31 -6.70 -3.63
C ILE A 58 1.93 -7.31 -3.89
N ARG A 59 1.85 -8.25 -4.83
CA ARG A 59 0.67 -9.08 -5.08
C ARG A 59 1.02 -10.53 -4.80
N LEU A 60 0.20 -11.18 -3.99
CA LEU A 60 0.42 -12.54 -3.52
C LEU A 60 -0.81 -13.38 -3.79
N VAL A 61 -0.61 -14.58 -4.31
CA VAL A 61 -1.58 -15.66 -4.22
C VAL A 61 -1.11 -16.59 -3.12
N VAL A 62 -1.98 -16.84 -2.14
CA VAL A 62 -1.64 -17.59 -0.93
C VAL A 62 -2.67 -18.66 -0.62
N GLU A 63 -2.30 -19.60 0.23
CA GLU A 63 -3.27 -20.54 0.83
C GLU A 63 -4.31 -19.79 1.68
N ASP A 64 -5.57 -20.21 1.60
CA ASP A 64 -6.63 -19.68 2.47
C ASP A 64 -6.76 -20.51 3.75
N ARG A 65 -5.79 -20.33 4.66
CA ARG A 65 -5.81 -20.95 6.00
C ARG A 65 -5.61 -19.94 7.12
N PRO A 66 -6.11 -20.21 8.35
CA PRO A 66 -5.85 -19.36 9.50
C PRO A 66 -4.34 -19.11 9.70
N GLY A 67 -3.98 -17.86 9.95
CA GLY A 67 -2.60 -17.45 10.27
C GLY A 67 -1.77 -16.94 9.10
N VAL A 68 -2.17 -17.17 7.83
CA VAL A 68 -1.36 -16.76 6.66
C VAL A 68 -1.03 -15.27 6.66
N LEU A 69 -2.00 -14.39 6.90
CA LEU A 69 -1.73 -12.95 6.98
C LEU A 69 -0.75 -12.59 8.11
N ALA A 70 -0.81 -13.30 9.24
CA ALA A 70 0.13 -13.11 10.34
C ALA A 70 1.55 -13.57 9.97
N GLU A 71 1.68 -14.66 9.21
CA GLU A 71 2.97 -15.13 8.69
C GLU A 71 3.58 -14.12 7.71
N LEU A 72 2.80 -13.63 6.74
CA LEU A 72 3.24 -12.62 5.78
C LEU A 72 3.69 -11.33 6.46
N THR A 73 2.86 -10.79 7.37
CA THR A 73 3.15 -9.53 8.07
C THR A 73 4.33 -9.67 9.03
N ARG A 74 4.48 -10.83 9.68
CA ARG A 74 5.65 -11.12 10.53
C ARG A 74 6.93 -11.18 9.70
N PHE A 75 6.90 -11.81 8.53
CA PHE A 75 8.04 -11.84 7.62
C PHE A 75 8.46 -10.42 7.22
N LEU A 76 7.52 -9.57 6.79
CA LEU A 76 7.83 -8.17 6.44
C LEU A 76 8.43 -7.40 7.63
N ALA A 77 7.86 -7.58 8.83
CA ALA A 77 8.35 -6.94 10.05
C ALA A 77 9.78 -7.38 10.43
N GLN A 78 10.14 -8.65 10.23
CA GLN A 78 11.49 -9.16 10.47
C GLN A 78 12.55 -8.50 9.59
N HIS A 79 12.15 -7.98 8.44
CA HIS A 79 13.03 -7.28 7.49
C HIS A 79 12.88 -5.75 7.52
N ASN A 80 12.27 -5.21 8.58
CA ASN A 80 12.01 -3.77 8.76
C ASN A 80 11.27 -3.14 7.58
N ILE A 81 10.37 -3.89 6.95
CA ILE A 81 9.50 -3.42 5.88
C ILE A 81 8.20 -2.92 6.49
N ASP A 82 7.91 -1.64 6.31
CA ASP A 82 6.69 -1.02 6.85
C ASP A 82 5.50 -1.25 5.90
N ILE A 83 4.32 -1.50 6.46
CA ILE A 83 3.11 -1.81 5.69
C ILE A 83 2.22 -0.56 5.64
N VAL A 84 2.15 0.05 4.47
CA VAL A 84 1.33 1.25 4.21
C VAL A 84 -0.13 0.88 3.99
N SER A 85 -0.37 -0.20 3.24
CA SER A 85 -1.71 -0.70 2.94
C SER A 85 -1.68 -2.21 2.77
N THR A 86 -2.76 -2.86 3.17
CA THR A 86 -2.97 -4.30 2.93
C THR A 86 -4.43 -4.56 2.64
N ARG A 87 -4.68 -5.38 1.62
CA ARG A 87 -5.99 -5.90 1.27
C ARG A 87 -5.84 -7.37 0.94
N CYS A 88 -6.60 -8.23 1.62
CA CYS A 88 -6.68 -9.64 1.26
C CYS A 88 -8.13 -10.01 0.96
N THR A 89 -8.32 -10.85 -0.05
CA THR A 89 -9.63 -11.33 -0.49
C THR A 89 -9.54 -12.85 -0.68
N VAL A 90 -10.56 -13.58 -0.27
CA VAL A 90 -10.66 -15.01 -0.54
C VAL A 90 -11.03 -15.19 -2.01
N LEU A 91 -10.21 -15.90 -2.78
CA LEU A 91 -10.50 -16.28 -4.17
C LEU A 91 -11.35 -17.55 -4.22
N LYS A 92 -10.96 -18.54 -3.42
CA LYS A 92 -11.66 -19.81 -3.28
C LYS A 92 -11.52 -20.27 -1.83
N ARG A 93 -12.67 -20.36 -1.15
CA ARG A 93 -12.75 -20.63 0.28
C ARG A 93 -12.00 -21.91 0.63
N GLU A 94 -11.16 -21.84 1.66
CA GLU A 94 -10.31 -22.93 2.17
C GLU A 94 -9.28 -23.46 1.17
N GLU A 95 -9.06 -22.75 0.06
CA GLU A 95 -8.05 -23.09 -0.94
C GLU A 95 -7.09 -21.93 -1.19
N LEU A 96 -7.60 -20.79 -1.69
CA LEU A 96 -6.77 -19.69 -2.18
C LEU A 96 -7.30 -18.32 -1.75
N GLY A 97 -6.36 -17.48 -1.33
CA GLY A 97 -6.54 -16.03 -1.14
C GLY A 97 -5.63 -15.24 -2.06
N GLU A 98 -6.02 -13.99 -2.31
CA GLU A 98 -5.16 -12.97 -2.92
C GLU A 98 -4.91 -11.88 -1.90
N CYS A 99 -3.65 -11.47 -1.74
CA CYS A 99 -3.27 -10.32 -0.94
C CYS A 99 -2.52 -9.29 -1.78
N GLU A 100 -2.94 -8.04 -1.68
CA GLU A 100 -2.26 -6.88 -2.23
C GLU A 100 -1.75 -6.01 -1.08
N MET A 101 -0.45 -5.76 -1.05
CA MET A 101 0.23 -4.97 -0.03
C MET A 101 1.00 -3.82 -0.67
N ILE A 102 0.90 -2.63 -0.09
CA ILE A 102 1.81 -1.52 -0.39
C ILE A 102 2.72 -1.39 0.82
N VAL A 103 4.02 -1.46 0.57
CA VAL A 103 5.03 -1.45 1.64
C VAL A 103 6.12 -0.44 1.36
N ASP A 104 6.76 0.04 2.43
CA ASP A 104 7.89 0.96 2.38
C ASP A 104 9.19 0.23 2.75
N LEU A 105 10.15 0.27 1.82
CA LEU A 105 11.47 -0.31 1.96
C LEU A 105 12.51 0.67 2.54
N ALA A 106 12.14 1.91 2.88
CA ALA A 106 13.09 2.94 3.29
C ALA A 106 13.99 2.55 4.48
N LYS A 107 13.52 1.65 5.35
CA LYS A 107 14.25 1.14 6.53
C LYS A 107 14.71 -0.33 6.37
N SER A 108 14.43 -0.95 5.23
CA SER A 108 14.78 -2.33 4.96
C SER A 108 16.20 -2.43 4.39
N GLU A 109 16.84 -3.59 4.61
CA GLU A 109 18.08 -3.96 3.92
C GLU A 109 17.82 -4.30 2.44
N TRP A 110 16.57 -4.62 2.09
CA TRP A 110 16.16 -4.89 0.71
C TRP A 110 15.71 -3.62 0.03
N THR A 111 16.30 -3.33 -1.13
CA THR A 111 16.01 -2.10 -1.88
C THR A 111 15.26 -2.33 -3.19
N GLU A 112 15.17 -3.59 -3.65
CA GLU A 112 14.59 -3.92 -4.95
C GLU A 112 13.37 -4.84 -4.79
N PRO A 113 12.28 -4.60 -5.55
CA PRO A 113 11.09 -5.44 -5.52
C PRO A 113 11.40 -6.92 -5.78
N GLY A 114 12.36 -7.21 -6.68
CA GLY A 114 12.76 -8.58 -7.01
C GLY A 114 13.23 -9.37 -5.79
N MET A 115 14.08 -8.76 -4.95
CA MET A 115 14.56 -9.40 -3.71
C MET A 115 13.40 -9.75 -2.77
N VAL A 116 12.45 -8.82 -2.59
CA VAL A 116 11.28 -9.04 -1.74
C VAL A 116 10.43 -10.18 -2.29
N ALA A 117 10.15 -10.20 -3.59
CA ALA A 117 9.37 -11.25 -4.23
C ALA A 117 10.06 -12.62 -4.12
N ASP A 118 11.37 -12.69 -4.34
CA ASP A 118 12.12 -13.94 -4.30
C ASP A 118 12.16 -14.54 -2.90
N GLU A 119 12.31 -13.73 -1.85
CA GLU A 119 12.29 -14.21 -0.48
C GLU A 119 10.87 -14.58 -0.03
N MET A 120 9.84 -13.79 -0.37
CA MET A 120 8.44 -14.15 -0.06
C MET A 120 7.99 -15.43 -0.76
N ARG A 121 8.50 -15.72 -1.96
CA ARG A 121 8.18 -16.96 -2.70
C ARG A 121 8.61 -18.23 -1.97
N LYS A 122 9.56 -18.13 -1.04
CA LYS A 122 10.05 -19.25 -0.24
C LYS A 122 9.14 -19.58 0.94
N LEU A 123 8.20 -18.70 1.28
CA LEU A 123 7.25 -18.93 2.37
C LEU A 123 6.25 -20.01 1.97
N GLU A 124 6.04 -20.97 2.85
CA GLU A 124 5.12 -22.10 2.66
C GLU A 124 3.72 -21.69 2.15
N PRO A 125 3.04 -20.66 2.71
CA PRO A 125 1.71 -20.30 2.25
C PRO A 125 1.69 -19.57 0.90
N VAL A 126 2.82 -19.17 0.31
CA VAL A 126 2.88 -18.37 -0.91
C VAL A 126 2.90 -19.27 -2.14
N LYS A 127 1.88 -19.16 -3.00
CA LYS A 127 1.78 -19.89 -4.28
C LYS A 127 2.29 -19.08 -5.46
N ASN A 128 2.05 -17.77 -5.45
CA ASN A 128 2.61 -16.84 -6.43
C ASN A 128 2.87 -15.48 -5.77
N VAL A 129 3.89 -14.77 -6.27
CA VAL A 129 4.23 -13.43 -5.81
C VAL A 129 4.85 -12.59 -6.92
N GLU A 130 4.35 -11.37 -7.03
CA GLU A 130 4.87 -10.31 -7.87
C GLU A 130 5.10 -9.07 -7.03
N ALA A 131 6.21 -8.37 -7.27
CA ALA A 131 6.51 -7.11 -6.64
C ALA A 131 6.99 -6.09 -7.68
N SER A 132 6.49 -4.86 -7.59
CA SER A 132 6.85 -3.77 -8.50
C SER A 132 7.00 -2.45 -7.75
N TYR A 133 7.84 -1.55 -8.27
CA TYR A 133 7.86 -0.17 -7.78
C TYR A 133 6.50 0.49 -7.97
N MET A 134 6.11 1.30 -7.00
CA MET A 134 4.99 2.22 -7.21
C MET A 134 5.50 3.44 -7.96
N SER A 135 5.35 3.45 -9.29
CA SER A 135 5.60 4.65 -10.09
C SER A 135 4.39 5.57 -10.06
N VAL A 136 4.65 6.85 -9.80
CA VAL A 136 3.76 7.94 -10.18
C VAL A 136 4.36 8.46 -11.48
N GLU A 137 3.77 8.09 -12.63
CA GLU A 137 4.12 8.72 -13.92
C GLU A 137 3.77 10.21 -13.91
#